data_AF-A0A353RAI2-F1
#
_entry.id   AF-A0A353RAI2-F1
#
_cell.length_a   1.000
_cell.length_b   1.000
_cell.length_c   1.000
_cell.angle_alpha   90.00
_cell.angle_beta   90.00
_cell.angle_gamma   90.00
#
_symmetry.space_group_name_H-M   'P 1'
#
loop_
_entity.id
_entity.type
_entity.pdbx_description
1 polymer ?
#
loop_
_entity_poly.entity_id
_entity_poly.type
_entity_poly.pdbx_seq_one_letter_code
_entity_poly.pdbx_strand_id
1 'polypeptide(L)'
;RAYEFARQGLEPPELTKNQVHIYELEIKDYVPPLLTLRVKCSKGTYIRALARDLGIALGSGAHLSSLRRSGSGNYKADDAITIEEFDNFFN
;
A
#
# COMPACT_ATOMS: atom_id res chain seq x y z
N ARG A 1 12.10 12.68 8.86
CA ARG A 1 11.14 12.21 7.81
C ARG A 1 9.76 12.80 8.09
N ALA A 2 8.87 12.93 7.09
CA ALA A 2 7.54 13.57 7.27
C ALA A 2 6.70 12.99 8.42
N TYR A 3 6.91 11.72 8.80
CA TYR A 3 6.23 11.11 9.94
C TYR A 3 6.62 11.74 11.30
N GLU A 4 7.85 12.25 11.45
CA GLU A 4 8.32 12.84 12.72
C GLU A 4 7.53 14.10 13.08
N PHE A 5 7.27 14.96 12.09
CA PHE A 5 6.45 16.16 12.24
C PHE A 5 5.03 15.81 12.71
N ALA A 6 4.41 14.81 12.06
CA ALA A 6 3.08 14.35 12.43
C ALA A 6 3.00 13.84 13.88
N ARG A 7 4.04 13.16 14.40
CA ARG A 7 4.08 12.73 15.81
C ARG A 7 4.28 13.87 16.80
N GLN A 8 4.89 14.96 16.36
CA GLN A 8 5.09 16.17 17.17
C GLN A 8 3.91 17.14 17.08
N GLY A 9 2.86 16.80 16.33
CA GLY A 9 1.73 17.70 16.05
C GLY A 9 2.13 18.92 15.21
N LEU A 10 3.30 18.85 14.55
CA LEU A 10 3.78 19.90 13.64
C LEU A 10 3.24 19.64 12.24
N GLU A 11 2.99 20.73 11.52
CA GLU A 11 2.64 20.66 10.10
C GLU A 11 3.74 19.91 9.34
N PRO A 12 3.38 18.89 8.52
CA PRO A 12 4.36 18.15 7.76
C PRO A 12 5.01 19.06 6.70
N PRO A 13 6.29 18.82 6.35
CA PRO A 13 6.93 19.53 5.26
C PRO A 13 6.15 19.31 3.97
N GLU A 14 6.18 20.30 3.07
CA GLU A 14 5.50 20.22 1.78
C GLU A 14 5.95 18.96 1.02
N LEU A 15 5.00 18.06 0.75
CA LEU A 15 5.26 16.81 0.06
C LEU A 15 5.21 17.04 -1.45
N THR A 16 6.31 16.76 -2.14
CA THR A 16 6.33 16.78 -3.60
C THR A 16 5.36 15.73 -4.16
N LYS A 17 4.49 16.16 -5.06
CA LYS A 17 3.59 15.27 -5.79
C LYS A 17 4.40 14.47 -6.80
N ASN A 18 4.60 13.19 -6.52
CA ASN A 18 5.23 12.28 -7.47
C ASN A 18 4.16 11.75 -8.43
N GLN A 19 4.44 11.82 -9.73
CA GLN A 19 3.63 11.10 -10.71
C GLN A 19 3.80 9.60 -10.53
N VAL A 20 2.67 8.90 -10.49
CA VAL A 20 2.59 7.44 -10.39
C VAL A 20 1.61 6.91 -11.42
N HIS A 21 1.80 5.66 -11.82
CA HIS A 21 0.90 4.97 -12.73
C HIS A 21 0.24 3.80 -12.02
N ILE A 22 -1.09 3.73 -12.13
CA ILE A 22 -1.86 2.53 -11.84
C ILE A 22 -2.03 1.78 -13.15
N TYR A 23 -1.31 0.66 -13.30
CA TYR A 23 -1.36 -0.18 -14.50
C TYR A 23 -2.59 -1.08 -14.51
N GLU A 24 -3.06 -1.50 -13.34
CA GLU A 24 -4.22 -2.38 -13.19
C GLU A 24 -4.88 -2.11 -11.83
N LEU A 25 -6.20 -2.10 -11.80
CA LEU A 25 -7.01 -1.93 -10.61
C LEU A 25 -8.21 -2.88 -10.70
N GLU A 26 -8.23 -3.89 -9.84
CA GLU A 26 -9.23 -4.96 -9.84
C GLU A 26 -9.91 -5.02 -8.46
N ILE A 27 -11.25 -5.07 -8.44
CA ILE A 27 -12.01 -5.38 -7.23
C ILE A 27 -11.98 -6.90 -7.03
N LYS A 28 -11.42 -7.35 -5.90
CA LYS A 28 -11.35 -8.77 -5.54
C LYS A 28 -12.54 -9.22 -4.73
N ASP A 29 -13.01 -8.36 -3.83
CA ASP A 29 -14.13 -8.65 -2.93
C ASP A 29 -14.71 -7.34 -2.37
N TYR A 30 -15.97 -7.37 -1.99
CA TYR A 30 -16.65 -6.27 -1.31
C TYR A 30 -17.67 -6.79 -0.31
N VAL A 31 -17.35 -6.65 0.97
CA VAL A 31 -18.21 -7.00 2.10
C VAL A 31 -18.30 -5.76 2.98
N PRO A 32 -19.32 -4.90 2.82
CA PRO A 32 -19.42 -3.64 3.52
C PRO A 32 -19.12 -3.77 5.03
N PRO A 33 -18.26 -2.90 5.60
CA PRO A 33 -17.65 -1.71 4.99
C PRO A 33 -16.30 -1.96 4.29
N LEU A 34 -15.92 -3.22 4.01
CA LEU A 34 -14.61 -3.61 3.50
C LEU A 34 -14.61 -3.81 1.98
N LEU A 35 -13.68 -3.12 1.30
CA LEU A 35 -13.39 -3.28 -0.12
C LEU A 35 -11.97 -3.82 -0.29
N THR A 36 -11.84 -4.96 -0.97
CA THR A 36 -10.53 -5.56 -1.29
C THR A 36 -10.16 -5.28 -2.74
N LEU A 37 -9.00 -4.67 -2.93
CA LEU A 37 -8.47 -4.31 -4.26
C LEU A 37 -7.16 -5.03 -4.53
N ARG A 38 -6.96 -5.45 -5.78
CA ARG A 38 -5.64 -5.78 -6.31
C ARG A 38 -5.19 -4.63 -7.19
N VAL A 39 -3.97 -4.16 -6.94
CA VAL A 39 -3.39 -2.99 -7.60
C VAL A 39 -2.04 -3.36 -8.21
N LYS A 40 -1.87 -3.11 -9.52
CA LYS A 40 -0.56 -3.11 -10.17
C LYS A 40 -0.17 -1.66 -10.42
N CYS A 41 0.96 -1.21 -9.89
CA CYS A 41 1.34 0.21 -9.93
C CYS A 41 2.84 0.42 -10.11
N SER A 42 3.22 1.64 -10.49
CA SER A 42 4.62 2.06 -10.57
C SER A 42 5.25 2.20 -9.18
N LYS A 43 6.59 2.26 -9.14
CA LYS A 43 7.33 2.60 -7.92
C LYS A 43 6.85 3.94 -7.34
N GLY A 44 6.94 4.09 -6.03
CA GLY A 44 6.56 5.33 -5.33
C GLY A 44 5.05 5.49 -5.07
N THR A 45 4.21 4.56 -5.53
CA THR A 45 2.78 4.57 -5.24
C THR A 45 2.52 4.32 -3.76
N TYR A 46 1.92 5.30 -3.09
CA TYR A 46 1.45 5.15 -1.72
C TYR A 46 0.03 4.57 -1.71
N ILE A 47 -0.11 3.25 -1.50
CA ILE A 47 -1.42 2.59 -1.43
C ILE A 47 -2.35 3.22 -0.36
N ARG A 48 -1.78 3.73 0.73
CA ARG A 48 -2.55 4.47 1.75
C ARG A 48 -3.15 5.77 1.21
N ALA A 49 -2.44 6.48 0.34
CA ALA A 49 -2.97 7.67 -0.32
C ALA A 49 -4.09 7.29 -1.29
N LEU A 50 -3.89 6.24 -2.09
CA LEU A 50 -4.93 5.70 -2.98
C LEU A 50 -6.22 5.35 -2.23
N ALA A 51 -6.13 4.67 -1.08
CA ALA A 51 -7.30 4.34 -0.26
C ALA A 51 -8.05 5.60 0.21
N ARG A 52 -7.32 6.61 0.71
CA ARG A 52 -7.92 7.89 1.11
C ARG A 52 -8.60 8.58 -0.07
N ASP A 53 -7.91 8.66 -1.20
CA ASP A 53 -8.39 9.38 -2.38
C ASP A 53 -9.64 8.70 -2.98
N LEU A 54 -9.70 7.35 -2.96
CA LEU A 54 -10.92 6.59 -3.27
C LEU A 54 -12.06 6.91 -2.30
N GLY A 55 -11.78 6.94 -1.00
CA GLY A 55 -12.79 7.29 0.00
C GLY A 55 -13.34 8.71 -0.15
N ILE A 56 -12.50 9.68 -0.53
CA ILE A 56 -12.92 11.05 -0.85
C ILE A 56 -13.80 11.04 -2.10
N ALA A 57 -13.37 10.36 -3.18
CA ALA A 57 -14.12 10.27 -4.42
C ALA A 57 -15.50 9.61 -4.25
N LEU A 58 -15.62 8.66 -3.31
CA LEU A 58 -16.87 7.97 -2.98
C LEU A 58 -17.74 8.71 -1.94
N GLY A 59 -17.22 9.77 -1.31
CA GLY A 59 -17.96 10.56 -0.32
C GLY A 59 -18.13 9.93 1.07
N SER A 60 -17.59 8.73 1.32
CA SER A 60 -17.68 8.04 2.62
C SER A 60 -16.44 8.20 3.50
N GLY A 61 -15.30 8.59 2.91
CA GLY A 61 -13.98 8.40 3.50
C GLY A 61 -13.55 6.93 3.48
N ALA A 62 -12.23 6.70 3.44
CA ALA A 62 -11.64 5.37 3.50
C ALA A 62 -10.18 5.45 3.98
N HIS A 63 -9.72 4.37 4.59
CA HIS A 63 -8.32 4.19 4.98
C HIS A 63 -7.91 2.74 4.74
N LEU A 64 -6.61 2.50 4.62
CA LEU A 64 -6.08 1.17 4.41
C LEU A 64 -6.11 0.37 5.73
N SER A 65 -6.83 -0.75 5.76
CA SER A 65 -6.91 -1.64 6.93
C SER A 65 -5.90 -2.79 6.88
N SER A 66 -5.60 -3.31 5.69
CA SER A 66 -4.64 -4.40 5.46
C SER A 66 -3.93 -4.23 4.12
N LEU A 67 -2.69 -4.72 4.02
CA LEU A 67 -1.89 -4.67 2.80
C LEU A 67 -0.94 -5.87 2.72
N ARG A 68 -1.02 -6.63 1.63
CA ARG A 68 0.01 -7.59 1.23
C ARG A 68 0.60 -7.16 -0.12
N ARG A 69 1.92 -7.04 -0.18
CA ARG A 69 2.63 -6.86 -1.45
C ARG A 69 2.83 -8.24 -2.08
N SER A 70 2.08 -8.56 -3.14
CA SER A 70 2.16 -9.86 -3.82
C SER A 70 3.38 -9.99 -4.74
N GLY A 71 4.04 -8.89 -5.11
CA GLY A 71 5.26 -8.92 -5.91
C GLY A 71 5.94 -7.55 -6.06
N SER A 72 7.16 -7.57 -6.56
CA SER A 72 7.98 -6.41 -6.88
C SER A 72 8.83 -6.69 -8.12
N GLY A 73 8.48 -6.06 -9.24
CA GLY A 73 9.09 -6.39 -10.53
C GLY A 73 8.83 -7.86 -10.88
N ASN A 74 9.90 -8.62 -11.11
CA ASN A 74 9.82 -10.04 -11.46
C ASN A 74 9.71 -10.98 -10.25
N TYR A 75 9.88 -10.47 -9.02
CA TYR A 75 9.85 -11.27 -7.80
C TYR A 75 8.43 -11.34 -7.24
N LYS A 76 7.93 -12.54 -6.94
CA LYS A 76 6.64 -12.74 -6.28
C LYS A 76 6.82 -13.08 -4.81
N ALA A 77 5.85 -12.69 -4.00
CA ALA A 77 5.85 -13.03 -2.58
C ALA A 77 5.65 -14.54 -2.33
N ASP A 78 5.04 -15.24 -3.28
CA ASP A 78 4.80 -16.69 -3.17
C ASP A 78 6.06 -17.51 -3.48
N ASP A 79 7.06 -16.89 -4.12
CA ASP A 79 8.40 -17.47 -4.33
C ASP A 79 9.36 -17.11 -3.18
N ALA A 80 8.90 -16.36 -2.18
CA ALA A 80 9.73 -15.92 -1.06
C ALA A 80 9.74 -16.98 0.05
N ILE A 81 10.89 -17.13 0.70
CA ILE A 81 11.00 -17.92 1.93
C ILE A 81 10.55 -17.09 3.14
N THR A 82 10.02 -17.80 4.12
CA THR A 82 9.72 -17.27 5.47
C THR A 82 11.01 -17.00 6.24
N ILE A 83 10.89 -16.25 7.35
CA ILE A 83 12.04 -15.97 8.22
C ILE A 83 12.53 -17.28 8.86
N GLU A 84 11.59 -18.15 9.23
CA GLU A 84 11.86 -19.44 9.82
C GLU A 84 12.61 -20.38 8.85
N GLU A 85 12.24 -20.39 7.57
CA GLU A 85 12.97 -21.13 6.53
C GLU A 85 14.37 -20.56 6.29
N PHE A 86 14.52 -19.24 6.35
CA PHE A 86 15.83 -18.58 6.23
C PHE A 86 16.76 -18.97 7.38
N ASP A 87 16.27 -18.97 8.62
CA ASP A 87 17.06 -19.36 9.79
C ASP A 87 17.55 -20.81 9.70
N ASN A 88 16.74 -21.71 9.13
CA ASN A 88 17.11 -23.11 8.90
C ASN A 88 18.07 -23.32 7.74
N PHE A 89 18.26 -22.34 6.84
CA PHE A 89 19.10 -22.48 5.65
C PHE A 89 20.61 -22.51 5.96
N PHE A 90 21.02 -22.00 7.13
CA PHE A 90 22.42 -21.90 7.55
C PHE A 90 22.82 -22.88 8.65
N ASN A 91 21.87 -23.68 9.15
CA ASN A 91 22.11 -24.74 10.12
C ASN A 91 22.32 -26.09 9.41
#